data_AF-A0A2P7ED28-F1
#
_entry.id   AF-A0A2P7ED28-F1
#
_cell.length_a   1.000
_cell.length_b   1.000
_cell.length_c   1.000
_cell.angle_alpha   90.00
_cell.angle_beta   90.00
_cell.angle_gamma   90.00
#
_symmetry.space_group_name_H-M   'P 1'
#
loop_
_entity.id
_entity.type
_entity.pdbx_description
1 polymer ?
#
loop_
_entity_poly.entity_id
_entity_poly.type
_entity_poly.pdbx_seq_one_letter_code
_entity_poly.pdbx_strand_id
1 'polypeptide(L)'
;MTAPLFAGVVGHGRALQLLCATLAADRLAPAYLFAGPEGVGRSLVARRFIEGLSGAGLNGDLGLRRRLELGNHPDLLWVEPTYSEKSQQKKGLPQLRLEQIREVTRFLARPP
;
A
#
# COMPACT_ATOMS: atom_id res chain seq x y z
N MET A 1 15.27 -15.97 -6.34
CA MET A 1 15.51 -15.57 -4.93
C MET A 1 14.65 -14.33 -4.67
N THR A 2 13.85 -14.35 -3.62
CA THR A 2 12.97 -13.23 -3.26
C THR A 2 13.81 -12.14 -2.61
N ALA A 3 13.68 -10.90 -3.07
CA ALA A 3 14.40 -9.76 -2.49
C ALA A 3 14.06 -9.60 -1.00
N PRO A 4 15.00 -9.17 -0.14
CA PRO A 4 14.75 -8.98 1.30
C PRO A 4 13.61 -7.98 1.59
N LEU A 5 13.32 -7.06 0.66
CA LEU A 5 12.11 -6.23 0.67
C LEU A 5 10.82 -7.05 0.87
N PHE A 6 10.69 -8.20 0.21
CA PHE A 6 9.51 -9.06 0.28
C PHE A 6 9.66 -10.21 1.30
N ALA A 7 10.57 -10.07 2.27
CA ALA A 7 10.68 -11.04 3.35
C ALA A 7 9.34 -11.28 4.06
N GLY A 8 8.99 -12.56 4.24
CA GLY A 8 7.71 -13.00 4.82
C GLY A 8 6.54 -13.08 3.84
N VAL A 9 6.70 -12.66 2.58
CA VAL A 9 5.69 -12.91 1.54
C VAL A 9 5.87 -14.32 0.99
N VAL A 10 4.82 -15.13 1.10
CA VAL A 10 4.78 -16.49 0.54
C VAL A 10 4.03 -16.47 -0.80
N GLY A 11 4.56 -17.16 -1.79
CA GLY A 11 3.98 -17.22 -3.15
C GLY A 11 4.23 -15.95 -3.97
N HIS A 12 3.30 -15.63 -4.89
CA HIS A 12 3.35 -14.42 -5.75
C HIS A 12 4.57 -14.31 -6.67
N GLY A 13 5.29 -15.40 -6.98
CA GLY A 13 6.58 -15.37 -7.66
C GLY A 13 6.65 -14.46 -8.90
N ARG A 14 5.70 -14.59 -9.83
CA ARG A 14 5.65 -13.75 -11.05
C ARG A 14 5.39 -12.27 -10.74
N ALA A 15 4.50 -11.98 -9.79
CA ALA A 15 4.19 -10.61 -9.40
C ALA A 15 5.38 -9.95 -8.69
N LEU A 16 6.04 -10.66 -7.76
CA LEU A 16 7.23 -10.16 -7.08
C LEU A 16 8.39 -9.94 -8.05
N GLN A 17 8.59 -10.82 -9.02
CA GLN A 17 9.59 -10.63 -10.07
C GLN A 17 9.34 -9.35 -10.87
N LEU A 18 8.10 -9.09 -11.26
CA LEU A 18 7.73 -7.87 -11.98
C LEU A 18 8.01 -6.62 -11.13
N LEU A 19 7.58 -6.60 -9.87
CA LEU A 19 7.79 -5.47 -8.96
C LEU A 19 9.27 -5.22 -8.66
N CYS A 20 10.05 -6.28 -8.46
CA CYS A 20 11.49 -6.18 -8.29
C CYS A 20 12.16 -5.60 -9.54
N ALA A 21 11.74 -6.04 -10.73
CA ALA A 21 12.28 -5.55 -11.99
C ALA A 21 11.95 -4.06 -12.20
N THR A 22 10.74 -3.61 -11.85
CA THR A 22 10.37 -2.19 -11.94
C THR A 22 11.18 -1.31 -11.00
N LEU A 23 11.47 -1.79 -9.77
CA LEU A 23 12.33 -1.07 -8.82
C LEU A 23 13.79 -1.03 -9.28
N ALA A 24 14.31 -2.16 -9.78
CA ALA A 24 15.69 -2.24 -10.27
C ALA A 24 15.93 -1.37 -11.51
N ALA A 25 14.93 -1.27 -12.39
CA ALA A 25 15.03 -0.50 -13.62
C ALA A 25 14.65 0.98 -13.46
N ASP A 26 14.20 1.39 -12.27
CA ASP A 26 13.61 2.72 -12.00
C ASP A 26 12.53 3.12 -13.02
N ARG A 27 11.70 2.14 -13.40
CA ARG A 27 10.61 2.31 -14.38
C ARG A 27 9.28 2.01 -13.71
N LEU A 28 8.79 3.00 -12.99
CA LEU A 28 7.57 2.92 -12.21
C LEU A 28 6.35 3.32 -13.05
N ALA A 29 5.34 2.45 -13.10
CA ALA A 29 4.03 2.82 -13.59
C ALA A 29 3.35 3.79 -12.59
N PRO A 30 2.48 4.71 -13.08
CA PRO A 30 1.79 5.66 -12.21
C PRO A 30 0.73 4.99 -11.32
N ALA A 31 0.25 3.79 -11.66
CA ALA A 31 -0.77 3.07 -10.90
C ALA A 31 -0.59 1.56 -11.01
N TYR A 32 -0.94 0.86 -9.92
CA TYR A 32 -0.90 -0.60 -9.83
C TYR A 32 -2.21 -1.15 -9.28
N LEU A 33 -2.71 -2.24 -9.89
CA LEU A 33 -3.85 -2.99 -9.40
C LEU A 33 -3.40 -4.35 -8.88
N PHE A 34 -3.57 -4.60 -7.58
CA PHE A 34 -3.31 -5.90 -6.96
C PHE A 34 -4.60 -6.72 -6.92
N ALA A 35 -4.74 -7.69 -7.81
CA ALA A 35 -5.92 -8.55 -7.93
C ALA A 35 -5.63 -10.00 -7.52
N GLY A 36 -6.65 -10.69 -7.01
CA GLY A 36 -6.53 -12.07 -6.54
C GLY A 36 -7.59 -12.43 -5.49
N PRO A 37 -7.64 -13.70 -5.07
CA PRO A 37 -8.55 -14.18 -4.05
C PRO A 37 -8.43 -13.42 -2.72
N GLU A 38 -9.49 -13.48 -1.92
CA GLU A 38 -9.45 -12.93 -0.56
C GLU A 38 -8.42 -13.67 0.30
N GLY A 39 -7.74 -12.94 1.20
CA GLY A 39 -6.74 -13.52 2.10
C GLY A 39 -5.38 -13.86 1.48
N VAL A 40 -5.18 -13.70 0.16
CA VAL A 40 -3.91 -14.06 -0.49
C VAL A 40 -2.74 -13.14 -0.12
N GLY A 41 -2.97 -12.01 0.55
CA GLY A 41 -1.90 -11.09 0.98
C GLY A 41 -1.59 -9.95 0.02
N ARG A 42 -2.54 -9.57 -0.85
CA ARG A 42 -2.42 -8.42 -1.78
C ARG A 42 -1.95 -7.13 -1.09
N SER A 43 -2.60 -6.77 0.02
CA SER A 43 -2.26 -5.56 0.78
C SER A 43 -0.88 -5.64 1.41
N LEU A 44 -0.42 -6.84 1.81
CA LEU A 44 0.93 -7.04 2.34
C LEU A 44 1.96 -6.76 1.25
N VAL A 45 1.78 -7.35 0.06
CA VAL A 45 2.68 -7.12 -1.08
C VAL A 45 2.72 -5.64 -1.47
N ALA A 46 1.56 -4.96 -1.51
CA ALA A 46 1.49 -3.53 -1.80
C ALA A 46 2.26 -2.70 -0.77
N ARG A 47 2.13 -2.98 0.54
CA ARG A 47 2.88 -2.29 1.60
C ARG A 47 4.39 -2.52 1.49
N ARG A 48 4.83 -3.74 1.19
CA ARG A 48 6.25 -4.04 0.94
C ARG A 48 6.76 -3.32 -0.31
N PHE A 49 5.95 -3.20 -1.35
CA PHE A 49 6.34 -2.47 -2.54
C PHE A 49 6.51 -0.97 -2.25
N ILE A 50 5.59 -0.36 -1.48
CA ILE A 50 5.68 1.03 -1.03
C ILE A 50 6.97 1.26 -0.21
N GLU A 51 7.35 0.33 0.67
CA GLU A 51 8.64 0.39 1.39
C GLU A 51 9.82 0.53 0.42
N GLY A 52 9.81 -0.21 -0.68
CA GLY A 52 10.83 -0.12 -1.72
C GLY A 52 10.83 1.24 -2.43
N LEU A 53 9.64 1.79 -2.72
CA LEU A 53 9.45 3.10 -3.36
C LEU A 53 9.89 4.26 -2.45
N SER A 54 9.71 4.14 -1.15
CA SER A 54 10.05 5.16 -0.15
C SER A 54 11.56 5.24 0.17
N GLY A 55 12.42 4.66 -0.69
CA GLY A 55 13.88 4.80 -0.61
C GLY A 55 14.62 3.57 -0.10
N ALA A 56 13.93 2.51 0.36
CA ALA A 56 14.61 1.28 0.80
C ALA A 56 15.09 0.38 -0.36
N GLY A 57 14.52 0.57 -1.56
CA GLY A 57 14.83 -0.24 -2.73
C GLY A 57 14.59 -1.74 -2.50
N LEU A 58 15.38 -2.59 -3.16
CA LEU A 58 15.24 -4.06 -3.04
C LEU A 58 15.73 -4.63 -1.71
N ASN A 59 16.57 -3.88 -0.98
CA ASN A 59 17.16 -4.33 0.28
C ASN A 59 16.15 -4.30 1.44
N GLY A 60 15.15 -3.42 1.36
CA GLY A 60 14.22 -3.17 2.46
C GLY A 60 14.88 -2.38 3.59
N ASP A 61 14.04 -1.80 4.45
CA ASP A 61 14.46 -1.04 5.62
C ASP A 61 13.45 -1.31 6.75
N LEU A 62 13.92 -1.93 7.82
CA LEU A 62 13.09 -2.30 8.97
C LEU A 62 12.52 -1.07 9.70
N GLY A 63 13.26 0.03 9.75
CA GLY A 63 12.80 1.29 10.37
C GLY A 63 11.69 1.92 9.55
N LEU A 64 11.88 2.03 8.24
CA LEU A 64 10.88 2.52 7.30
C LEU A 64 9.63 1.62 7.28
N ARG A 65 9.83 0.30 7.22
CA ARG A 65 8.78 -0.71 7.32
C ARG A 65 7.88 -0.47 8.53
N ARG A 66 8.48 -0.33 9.71
CA ARG A 66 7.73 -0.08 10.95
C ARG A 66 6.94 1.23 10.87
N ARG A 67 7.52 2.30 10.30
CA ARG A 67 6.81 3.59 10.13
C ARG A 67 5.62 3.47 9.18
N LEU A 68 5.79 2.76 8.07
CA LEU A 68 4.72 2.51 7.09
C LEU A 68 3.61 1.62 7.67
N GLU A 69 3.96 0.60 8.44
CA GLU A 69 3.01 -0.27 9.14
C GLU A 69 2.17 0.51 10.16
N LEU A 70 2.77 1.49 10.84
CA LEU A 70 2.08 2.40 11.75
C LEU A 70 1.33 3.55 11.04
N GLY A 71 1.45 3.70 9.72
CA GLY A 71 0.82 4.80 8.98
C GLY A 71 1.46 6.18 9.24
N ASN A 72 2.70 6.22 9.71
CA ASN A 72 3.40 7.44 10.13
C ASN A 72 4.32 8.04 9.06
N HIS A 73 4.16 7.66 7.79
CA HIS A 73 4.99 8.19 6.71
C HIS A 73 4.33 9.47 6.12
N PRO A 74 5.04 10.61 6.04
CA PRO A 74 4.44 11.88 5.63
C PRO A 74 3.86 11.85 4.21
N ASP A 75 4.48 11.08 3.32
CA ASP A 75 4.09 10.95 1.91
C ASP A 75 3.28 9.68 1.60
N LEU A 76 2.81 8.96 2.63
CA LEU A 76 1.89 7.84 2.45
C LEU A 76 0.49 8.20 2.96
N LEU A 77 -0.50 8.07 2.10
CA LEU A 77 -1.91 8.09 2.49
C LEU A 77 -2.54 6.72 2.24
N TRP A 78 -3.03 6.07 3.30
CA TRP A 78 -3.74 4.81 3.23
C TRP A 78 -5.24 5.04 3.36
N VAL A 79 -6.01 4.71 2.32
CA VAL A 79 -7.45 4.96 2.26
C VAL A 79 -8.20 3.62 2.29
N GLU A 80 -9.08 3.44 3.27
CA GLU A 80 -9.92 2.25 3.43
C GLU A 80 -11.39 2.62 3.61
N PRO A 81 -12.34 1.82 3.11
CA PRO A 81 -13.77 2.04 3.34
C PRO A 81 -14.14 2.06 4.84
N THR A 82 -15.03 2.98 5.25
CA THR A 82 -15.41 3.15 6.67
C THR A 82 -16.88 2.81 6.94
N TYR A 83 -17.18 2.31 8.15
CA TYR A 83 -18.55 2.00 8.60
C TYR A 83 -19.29 3.22 9.15
N SER A 84 -20.61 3.27 8.98
CA SER A 84 -21.43 4.38 9.50
C SER A 84 -21.75 4.19 10.97
N GLU A 85 -21.27 5.13 11.78
CA GLU A 85 -21.60 5.26 13.21
C GLU A 85 -23.07 5.69 13.42
N LYS A 86 -23.70 6.34 12.43
CA LYS A 86 -24.98 7.07 12.61
C LYS A 86 -26.25 6.26 12.35
N SER A 87 -26.16 4.98 12.03
CA SER A 87 -27.34 4.13 11.81
C SER A 87 -27.43 3.03 12.86
N GLN A 88 -28.28 3.24 13.87
CA GLN A 88 -28.68 2.21 14.85
C GLN A 88 -29.36 1.00 14.21
N GLN A 89 -29.68 1.04 12.91
CA GLN A 89 -30.24 -0.07 12.15
C GLN A 89 -29.45 -0.29 10.86
N LYS A 90 -28.89 -1.50 10.75
CA LYS A 90 -28.11 -2.07 9.63
C LYS A 90 -26.72 -1.46 9.43
N LYS A 91 -25.70 -2.21 9.90
CA LYS A 91 -24.30 -2.11 9.42
C LYS A 91 -24.29 -2.35 7.91
N GLY A 92 -24.40 -1.28 7.12
CA GLY A 92 -24.22 -1.35 5.67
C GLY A 92 -22.82 -1.80 5.30
N LEU A 93 -22.63 -2.22 4.04
CA LEU A 93 -21.30 -2.48 3.48
C LEU A 93 -20.40 -1.26 3.71
N PRO A 94 -19.11 -1.46 4.02
CA PRO A 94 -18.20 -0.35 4.24
C PRO A 94 -18.03 0.42 2.93
N GLN A 95 -18.11 1.75 3.00
CA GLN A 95 -18.10 2.63 1.82
C GLN A 95 -17.01 3.68 1.95
N LEU A 96 -16.43 4.07 0.81
CA LEU A 96 -15.58 5.26 0.73
C LEU A 96 -16.47 6.49 0.75
N ARG A 97 -16.14 7.44 1.62
CA ARG A 97 -16.96 8.62 1.83
C ARG A 97 -16.36 9.89 1.27
N LEU A 98 -17.22 10.89 1.09
CA LEU A 98 -16.84 12.19 0.55
C LEU A 98 -15.74 12.87 1.39
N GLU A 99 -15.78 12.74 2.71
CA GLU A 99 -14.75 13.26 3.60
C GLU A 99 -13.37 12.63 3.36
N GLN A 100 -13.32 11.33 3.05
CA GLN A 100 -12.08 10.62 2.75
C GLN A 100 -11.51 11.09 1.40
N ILE A 101 -12.36 11.31 0.40
CA ILE A 101 -11.92 11.88 -0.88
C ILE A 101 -11.40 13.32 -0.70
N ARG A 102 -12.06 14.14 0.13
CA ARG A 102 -11.59 15.49 0.45
C ARG A 102 -10.22 15.48 1.13
N GLU A 103 -9.95 14.48 1.97
CA GLU A 103 -8.64 14.30 2.59
C GLU A 103 -7.54 13.98 1.57
N VAL A 104 -7.83 13.11 0.59
CA VAL A 104 -6.91 12.82 -0.53
C VAL A 104 -6.52 14.11 -1.26
N THR A 105 -7.48 14.96 -1.60
CA THR A 105 -7.18 16.24 -2.28
C THR A 105 -6.28 17.15 -1.44
N ARG A 106 -6.53 17.25 -0.13
CA ARG A 106 -5.69 18.06 0.78
C ARG A 106 -4.29 17.47 0.92
N PHE A 107 -4.17 16.15 0.97
CA PHE A 107 -2.91 15.46 1.07
C PHE A 107 -2.03 15.73 -0.16
N LEU A 108 -2.60 15.59 -1.36
CA LEU A 108 -1.90 15.84 -2.63
C LEU A 108 -1.58 17.32 -2.88
N ALA A 109 -2.24 18.24 -2.19
CA ALA A 109 -1.97 19.68 -2.30
C ALA A 109 -0.77 20.16 -1.46
N ARG A 110 -0.14 19.27 -0.68
CA ARG A 110 1.06 19.62 0.10
C ARG A 110 2.25 19.85 -0.83
N PRO A 111 3.07 20.89 -0.60
CA PRO A 111 4.29 21.08 -1.37
C PRO A 111 5.28 19.93 -1.09
N PRO A 112 6.12 19.55 -2.09
CA PRO A 112 7.18 18.56 -1.92
C PRO A 112 8.28 19.03 -0.96
#